data_AF-A0A2M7I6G5-F1
#
_entry.id   AF-A0A2M7I6G5-F1
#
_cell.length_a   1.000
_cell.length_b   1.000
_cell.length_c   1.000
_cell.angle_alpha   90.00
_cell.angle_beta   90.00
_cell.angle_gamma   90.00
#
_symmetry.space_group_name_H-M   'P 1'
#
loop_
_entity.id
_entity.type
_entity.pdbx_description
1 polymer ?
#
loop_
_entity_poly.entity_id
_entity_poly.type
_entity_poly.pdbx_seq_one_letter_code
_entity_poly.pdbx_strand_id
1 'polypeptide(L)' 'METRLAELEVKLSYAEDMVDTLNKAVFRQQEQIDLLQRQLTALHRQMRDGFASEERTATEEIPPHY' A
#
# COMPACT_ATOMS: atom_id res chain seq x y z
N MET A 1 -17.22 45.23 -12.16
CA MET A 1 -17.01 43.96 -12.89
C MET A 1 -15.60 43.42 -12.67
N GLU A 2 -14.56 44.26 -12.79
CA GLU A 2 -13.15 43.87 -12.58
C GLU A 2 -12.86 43.25 -11.20
N THR A 3 -13.47 43.76 -10.12
CA THR A 3 -13.28 43.20 -8.77
C THR A 3 -13.68 41.73 -8.65
N ARG A 4 -14.79 41.35 -9.29
CA ARG A 4 -15.29 39.96 -9.26
C ARG A 4 -14.40 39.04 -10.11
N LEU A 5 -13.81 39.56 -11.17
CA LEU A 5 -12.82 38.83 -11.97
C LEU A 5 -11.56 38.55 -11.14
N ALA A 6 -11.01 39.58 -10.49
CA ALA A 6 -9.84 39.44 -9.63
C ALA A 6 -10.06 38.46 -8.47
N GLU A 7 -11.24 38.50 -7.83
CA GLU A 7 -11.60 37.52 -6.79
C GLU A 7 -11.65 36.08 -7.32
N LEU A 8 -12.12 35.89 -8.55
CA LEU A 8 -12.17 34.58 -9.19
C LEU A 8 -10.77 34.08 -9.58
N GLU A 9 -9.89 34.96 -10.06
CA GLU A 9 -8.49 34.63 -10.36
C GLU A 9 -7.75 34.18 -9.11
N VAL A 10 -7.89 34.92 -8.01
CA VAL A 10 -7.31 34.54 -6.71
C VAL A 10 -7.82 33.17 -6.26
N LYS A 11 -9.13 32.95 -6.32
CA LYS A 11 -9.73 31.64 -5.95
C LYS A 11 -9.24 30.51 -6.85
N LEU A 12 -9.05 30.78 -8.15
CA LEU A 12 -8.55 29.81 -9.11
C LEU A 12 -7.11 29.41 -8.76
N SER A 13 -6.22 30.37 -8.50
CA SER A 13 -4.84 30.06 -8.09
C SER A 13 -4.79 29.22 -6.81
N TYR A 14 -5.61 29.54 -5.81
CA TYR A 14 -5.71 28.71 -4.60
C TYR A 14 -6.22 27.29 -4.89
N ALA A 15 -7.17 27.14 -5.81
CA ALA A 15 -7.69 25.82 -6.20
C ALA A 15 -6.63 25.00 -6.95
N GLU A 16 -5.84 25.63 -7.82
CA GLU A 16 -4.73 25.00 -8.53
C GLU A 16 -3.66 24.50 -7.55
N ASP A 17 -3.26 25.34 -6.59
CA ASP A 17 -2.30 24.96 -5.54
C ASP A 17 -2.84 23.81 -4.66
N MET A 18 -4.14 23.84 -4.35
CA MET A 18 -4.80 22.77 -3.61
C MET A 18 -4.78 21.46 -4.38
N VAL A 19 -5.08 21.48 -5.68
CA VAL A 19 -5.05 20.29 -6.54
C VAL A 19 -3.65 19.71 -6.62
N ASP A 20 -2.62 20.53 -6.80
CA ASP A 20 -1.23 20.06 -6.80
C ASP A 20 -0.82 19.43 -5.45
N THR A 21 -1.23 20.06 -4.34
CA THR A 21 -0.99 19.54 -2.99
C THR A 21 -1.68 18.18 -2.78
N LEU A 22 -2.93 18.05 -3.20
CA LEU A 22 -3.67 16.78 -3.11
C LEU A 22 -3.05 15.70 -4.00
N ASN A 23 -2.63 16.04 -5.23
CA ASN A 23 -1.94 15.10 -6.11
C ASN A 23 -0.65 14.56 -5.47
N LYS A 24 0.17 15.44 -4.88
CA LYS A 24 1.38 15.03 -4.14
C LYS A 24 1.04 14.12 -2.95
N ALA A 25 -0.04 14.41 -2.24
CA ALA A 25 -0.49 13.59 -1.12
C ALA A 25 -0.98 12.21 -1.56
N VAL A 26 -1.75 12.14 -2.65
CA VAL A 26 -2.25 10.88 -3.24
C VAL A 26 -1.08 10.03 -3.75
N PHE A 27 -0.10 10.65 -4.42
CA PHE A 27 1.09 9.96 -4.89
C PHE A 27 1.85 9.28 -3.75
N ARG A 28 2.15 10.01 -2.66
CA ARG A 28 2.84 9.45 -1.49
C ARG A 28 2.04 8.33 -0.81
N GLN A 29 0.71 8.47 -0.75
CA GLN A 29 -0.16 7.43 -0.23
C GLN A 29 -0.10 6.16 -1.09
N GLN A 30 -0.05 6.30 -2.42
CA GLN A 30 0.10 5.16 -3.33
C GLN A 30 1.43 4.43 -3.10
N GLU A 31 2.54 5.17 -2.94
CA GLU A 31 3.84 4.56 -2.63
C GLU A 31 3.81 3.76 -1.31
N GLN A 32 3.13 4.28 -0.29
CA GLN A 32 2.96 3.59 0.98
C GLN A 32 2.08 2.33 0.84
N ILE A 33 1.00 2.40 0.09
CA ILE A 33 0.14 1.24 -0.20
C ILE A 33 0.94 0.16 -0.92
N ASP A 34 1.72 0.51 -1.94
CA ASP A 34 2.53 -0.44 -2.71
C ASP A 34 3.54 -1.15 -1.81
N LEU A 35 4.18 -0.40 -0.88
CA LEU A 35 5.09 -0.97 0.11
C LEU A 35 4.37 -1.97 1.03
N LEU A 36 3.20 -1.59 1.57
CA LEU A 36 2.40 -2.45 2.44
C LEU A 36 1.94 -3.72 1.73
N GLN A 37 1.51 -3.62 0.46
CA GLN A 37 1.11 -4.78 -0.34
C GLN A 37 2.27 -5.76 -0.54
N ARG A 38 3.48 -5.26 -0.79
CA ARG A 38 4.69 -6.10 -0.90
C ARG A 38 4.99 -6.81 0.42
N GLN A 39 4.89 -6.10 1.54
CA GLN A 39 5.12 -6.68 2.88
C GLN A 39 4.08 -7.76 3.20
N LEU A 40 2.80 -7.53 2.91
CA LEU A 40 1.73 -8.52 3.10
C LEU A 40 1.96 -9.76 2.25
N THR A 41 2.39 -9.59 1.00
CA THR A 41 2.71 -10.71 0.10
C THR A 41 3.88 -11.53 0.65
N ALA A 42 4.94 -10.86 1.14
CA ALA A 42 6.09 -11.53 1.73
C ALA A 42 5.71 -12.30 3.01
N LEU A 43 4.89 -11.69 3.88
CA LEU A 43 4.40 -12.33 5.10
C LEU A 43 3.55 -13.56 4.77
N HIS A 44 2.63 -13.44 3.80
CA HIS A 44 1.80 -14.57 3.36
C HIS A 44 2.66 -15.73 2.84
N ARG A 45 3.70 -15.45 2.06
CA ARG A 45 4.64 -16.46 1.59
C ARG A 45 5.38 -17.15 2.75
N GLN A 46 5.90 -16.36 3.69
CA GLN A 46 6.60 -16.90 4.86
C GLN A 46 5.70 -17.82 5.70
N MET A 47 4.44 -17.44 5.91
CA MET A 47 3.48 -18.28 6.63
C MET A 47 3.26 -19.61 5.91
N ARG A 48 3.04 -19.58 4.58
CA ARG A 48 2.85 -20.81 3.79
C ARG A 48 4.08 -21.72 3.81
N ASP A 49 5.27 -21.15 3.68
CA ASP A 49 6.52 -21.91 3.69
C ASP A 49 6.80 -22.51 5.08
N GLY A 50 6.42 -21.81 6.16
CA GLY A 50 6.48 -22.31 7.55
C GLY A 50 5.56 -23.51 7.79
N PHE A 51 4.27 -23.39 7.44
CA PHE A 51 3.32 -24.50 7.57
C PHE A 51 3.71 -25.73 6.74
N ALA A 52 4.19 -25.52 5.51
CA ALA A 52 4.66 -26.61 4.66
C ALA A 52 5.91 -27.31 5.21
N SER A 53 6.73 -26.60 6.01
CA SER A 53 7.91 -27.19 6.68
C SER A 53 7.53 -28.00 7.92
N GLU A 54 6.51 -27.55 8.67
CA GLU A 54 5.96 -28.29 9.82
C GLU A 54 5.28 -29.60 9.39
N GLU A 55 4.48 -29.59 8.32
CA GLU A 55 3.83 -30.80 7.78
C GLU A 55 4.83 -31.87 7.30
N ARG A 56 5.91 -31.43 6.65
CA ARG A 56 6.98 -32.34 6.20
C ARG A 56 7.70 -32.99 7.39
N THR A 57 8.02 -32.20 8.42
CA THR A 57 8.68 -32.69 9.63
C THR A 57 7.79 -33.72 10.37
N ALA A 58 6.49 -33.44 10.50
CA ALA A 58 5.54 -34.35 11.14
C ALA A 58 5.35 -35.67 10.37
N THR A 59 5.54 -35.67 9.05
CA THR A 59 5.45 -36.87 8.20
C THR A 59 6.73 -37.70 8.24
N GLU A 60 7.89 -37.06 8.36
CA GLU A 60 9.20 -37.71 8.52
C GLU A 60 9.36 -38.38 9.90
N GLU A 61 8.69 -37.86 10.94
CA GLU A 61 8.73 -38.41 12.29
C GLU A 61 7.84 -39.65 12.51
N ILE A 62 6.97 -40.06 11.56
CA ILE A 62 6.11 -41.24 11.72
C ILE A 62 6.99 -42.51 11.59
N PRO A 63 7.29 -43.23 12.69
CA PRO A 63 8.17 -44.39 12.62
C PRO A 63 7.43 -45.55 11.94
N PRO A 64 8.10 -46.36 11.10
CA PRO A 64 7.48 -47.55 10.52
C PRO A 64 7.17 -48.55 11.63
N HIS A 65 5.88 -48.82 11.86
CA HIS A 65 5.45 -49.90 12.75
C HIS A 65 5.79 -51.25 12.13
N TYR A 66 6.77 -51.95 12.73
CA TYR A 66 7.06 -53.38 12.51
C TYR A 66 6.43 -54.22 13.61
#